data_AF-A0A661NBM4-F1
#
_entry.id   AF-A0A661NBM4-F1
#
_cell.length_a   1.000
_cell.length_b   1.000
_cell.length_c   1.000
_cell.angle_alpha   90.00
_cell.angle_beta   90.00
_cell.angle_gamma   90.00
#
_symmetry.space_group_name_H-M   'P 1'
#
loop_
_entity.id
_entity.type
_entity.pdbx_description
1 polymer ?
#
loop_
_entity_poly.entity_id
_entity_poly.type
_entity_poly.pdbx_seq_one_letter_code
_entity_poly.pdbx_strand_id
1 'polypeptide(L)'
;MGLLPFLNGDAAFFRMTNVSLPEQPRTIPFLALQRKAALIVVPGEDALLGLHEDDGRTRHEVTCLFAGGLVMGTLPLPKGMRVSDELMQSKEFFAIEDCTLGIDASPEPTMEAEELVFVHAAEMFGVAELEPE
;
A
#
# COMPACT_ATOMS: atom_id res chain seq x y z
N MET A 1 18.23 0.16 4.03
CA MET A 1 17.13 -0.83 3.94
C MET A 1 15.98 -0.15 3.23
N GLY A 2 15.35 -0.83 2.26
CA GLY A 2 14.17 -0.29 1.59
C GLY A 2 12.97 -0.20 2.54
N LEU A 3 11.96 0.60 2.16
CA LEU A 3 10.76 0.83 2.96
C LEU A 3 9.92 -0.45 3.12
N LEU A 4 9.74 -1.25 2.06
CA LEU A 4 8.94 -2.48 2.11
C LEU A 4 9.47 -3.52 3.13
N PRO A 5 10.78 -3.89 3.13
CA PRO A 5 11.34 -4.72 4.19
C PRO A 5 11.18 -4.12 5.59
N PHE A 6 11.22 -2.79 5.72
CA PHE A 6 10.96 -2.13 7.00
C PHE A 6 9.50 -2.31 7.43
N LEU A 7 8.52 -2.20 6.52
CA LEU A 7 7.09 -2.40 6.81
C LEU A 7 6.81 -3.84 7.28
N ASN A 8 7.42 -4.83 6.61
CA ASN A 8 7.23 -6.25 6.87
C ASN A 8 8.03 -6.81 8.05
N GLY A 9 8.74 -5.96 8.81
CA GLY A 9 9.50 -6.41 9.97
C GLY A 9 8.65 -6.91 11.15
N ASP A 10 9.22 -7.78 11.99
CA ASP A 10 8.54 -8.51 13.08
C ASP A 10 8.13 -7.67 14.31
N ALA A 11 8.45 -6.38 14.36
CA ALA A 11 8.18 -5.57 15.54
C ALA A 11 6.66 -5.33 15.71
N ALA A 12 6.12 -5.33 16.92
CA ALA A 12 4.67 -5.12 17.12
C ALA A 12 4.17 -3.71 16.72
N PHE A 13 5.05 -2.70 16.78
CA PHE A 13 4.69 -1.29 16.54
C PHE A 13 5.68 -0.61 15.59
N PHE A 14 5.17 0.29 14.76
CA PHE A 14 5.91 1.40 14.18
C PHE A 14 6.08 2.47 15.24
N ARG A 15 7.33 2.79 15.60
CA ARG A 15 7.65 3.86 16.53
C ARG A 15 8.06 5.07 15.71
N MET A 16 7.27 6.13 15.80
CA MET A 16 7.47 7.34 15.01
C MET A 16 7.57 8.54 15.95
N THR A 17 8.33 9.53 15.52
CA THR A 17 8.51 10.81 16.21
C THR A 17 8.26 11.94 15.23
N ASN A 18 7.87 13.10 15.73
CA ASN A 18 7.54 14.27 14.90
C ASN A 18 6.43 13.97 13.87
N VAL A 19 5.37 13.28 14.31
CA VAL A 19 4.27 12.86 13.43
C VAL A 19 3.31 14.03 13.19
N SER A 20 2.95 14.25 11.94
CA SER A 20 1.82 15.09 11.56
C SER A 20 0.59 14.22 11.34
N LEU A 21 -0.54 14.58 11.94
CA LEU A 21 -1.83 13.95 11.64
C LEU A 21 -2.71 14.95 10.88
N PRO A 22 -3.56 14.48 9.96
CA PRO A 22 -4.58 15.32 9.34
C PRO A 22 -5.38 16.08 10.39
N GLU A 23 -5.71 17.34 10.09
CA GLU A 23 -6.54 18.21 10.93
C GLU A 23 -5.95 18.55 12.32
N GLN A 24 -4.75 18.07 12.64
CA GLN A 24 -4.04 18.45 13.86
C GLN A 24 -2.94 19.47 13.56
N PRO A 25 -3.05 20.71 14.08
CA PRO A 25 -2.05 21.75 13.81
C PRO A 25 -0.74 21.54 14.58
N ARG A 26 -0.67 20.55 15.49
CA ARG A 26 0.50 20.29 16.33
C ARG A 26 1.16 18.98 15.93
N THR A 27 2.47 19.02 15.76
CA THR A 27 3.28 17.83 15.60
C THR A 27 3.27 17.00 16.87
N ILE A 28 3.00 15.70 16.73
CA ILE A 28 3.01 14.73 17.82
C ILE A 28 4.46 14.27 18.05
N PRO A 29 5.01 14.40 19.26
CA PRO A 29 6.40 14.05 19.54
C PRO A 29 6.66 12.54 19.47
N PHE A 30 5.66 11.70 19.76
CA PHE A 30 5.76 10.25 19.71
C PHE A 30 4.42 9.60 19.35
N LEU A 31 4.44 8.69 18.38
CA LEU A 31 3.33 7.81 18.04
C LEU A 31 3.83 6.37 17.93
N ALA A 32 3.15 5.46 18.63
CA ALA A 32 3.31 4.03 18.44
C ALA A 32 2.09 3.49 17.69
N LEU A 33 2.24 3.23 16.39
CA LEU A 33 1.20 2.64 15.56
C LEU A 33 1.37 1.13 15.53
N GLN A 34 0.33 0.36 15.86
CA GLN A 34 0.37 -1.09 15.68
C GLN A 34 0.62 -1.42 14.22
N ARG A 35 1.57 -2.31 13.93
CA ARG A 35 1.93 -2.58 12.53
C ARG A 35 0.75 -3.07 11.69
N LYS A 36 -0.03 -3.99 12.27
CA LYS A 36 -1.23 -4.55 11.65
C LYS A 36 -2.35 -3.53 11.47
N ALA A 37 -2.29 -2.37 12.14
CA ALA A 37 -3.28 -1.32 11.99
C ALA A 37 -2.96 -0.37 10.83
N ALA A 38 -1.78 -0.45 10.23
CA ALA A 38 -1.47 0.25 8.99
C ALA A 38 -2.00 -0.57 7.81
N LEU A 39 -2.92 0.03 7.05
CA LEU A 39 -3.58 -0.64 5.92
C LEU A 39 -2.91 -0.26 4.60
N ILE A 40 -2.68 1.03 4.45
CA ILE A 40 -2.20 1.67 3.23
C ILE A 40 -1.06 2.60 3.65
N VAL A 41 0.08 2.50 2.96
CA VAL A 41 1.23 3.38 3.16
C VAL A 41 1.60 3.98 1.82
N VAL A 42 1.46 5.30 1.72
CA VAL A 42 1.97 6.09 0.61
C VAL A 42 3.40 6.53 0.95
N PRO A 43 4.41 6.05 0.21
CA PRO A 43 5.80 6.50 0.37
C PRO A 43 5.99 7.95 -0.08
N GLY A 44 6.88 8.68 0.58
CA GLY A 44 7.38 9.94 0.05
C GLY A 44 8.31 9.74 -1.15
N GLU A 45 8.59 10.80 -1.91
CA GLU A 45 9.37 10.79 -3.15
C GLU A 45 10.73 10.04 -3.03
N ASP A 46 11.43 10.18 -1.91
CA ASP A 46 12.73 9.53 -1.68
C ASP A 46 12.66 7.99 -1.70
N ALA A 47 11.51 7.41 -1.36
CA ALA A 47 11.30 5.97 -1.35
C ALA A 47 10.87 5.41 -2.72
N LEU A 48 10.63 6.28 -3.72
CA LEU A 48 10.32 5.90 -5.10
C LEU A 48 11.57 5.62 -5.94
N LEU A 49 12.75 5.98 -5.44
CA LEU A 49 14.03 5.77 -6.11
C LEU A 49 14.33 4.26 -6.26
N GLY A 50 14.24 3.76 -7.50
CA GLY A 50 14.59 2.37 -7.87
C GLY A 50 13.41 1.45 -8.20
N LEU A 51 12.17 1.97 -8.30
CA LEU A 51 10.99 1.15 -8.62
C LEU A 51 10.94 0.64 -10.06
N HIS A 52 11.74 1.20 -10.97
CA HIS A 52 11.59 1.02 -12.41
C HIS A 52 12.52 -0.05 -13.04
N GLU A 53 13.13 -0.95 -12.26
CA GLU A 53 14.23 -1.79 -12.78
C GLU A 53 13.89 -3.26 -13.16
N ASP A 54 12.65 -3.74 -13.07
CA ASP A 54 12.39 -5.18 -13.23
C ASP A 54 11.62 -5.56 -14.53
N ASP A 55 12.37 -5.71 -15.61
CA ASP A 55 11.93 -6.13 -16.98
C ASP A 55 11.35 -7.57 -17.04
N GLY A 56 11.29 -8.28 -15.90
CA GLY A 56 10.87 -9.68 -15.77
C GLY A 56 9.48 -9.91 -15.18
N ARG A 57 8.76 -8.86 -14.79
CA ARG A 57 7.45 -8.97 -14.12
C ARG A 57 6.29 -8.77 -15.09
N THR A 58 5.23 -9.54 -14.89
CA THR A 58 3.94 -9.35 -15.56
C THR A 58 3.11 -8.37 -14.74
N ARG A 59 2.53 -7.38 -15.42
CA ARG A 59 1.70 -6.33 -14.82
C ARG A 59 0.25 -6.80 -14.83
N HIS A 60 -0.40 -6.80 -13.67
CA HIS A 60 -1.81 -7.13 -13.52
C HIS A 60 -2.58 -5.93 -12.99
N GLU A 61 -3.64 -5.52 -13.67
CA GLU A 61 -4.52 -4.48 -13.16
C GLU A 61 -5.40 -5.04 -12.04
N VAL A 62 -5.34 -4.40 -10.88
CA VAL A 62 -6.05 -4.87 -9.68
C VAL A 62 -6.78 -3.72 -8.98
N THR A 63 -7.86 -4.08 -8.30
CA THR A 63 -8.53 -3.24 -7.31
C THR A 63 -8.53 -3.95 -5.97
N CYS A 64 -7.85 -3.37 -4.98
CA CYS A 64 -7.79 -3.83 -3.60
C CYS A 64 -8.79 -3.05 -2.73
N LEU A 65 -9.62 -3.75 -1.98
CA LEU A 65 -10.69 -3.17 -1.17
C LEU A 65 -10.38 -3.27 0.32
N PHE A 66 -10.52 -2.15 1.03
CA PHE A 66 -10.23 -2.00 2.46
C PHE A 66 -11.41 -1.39 3.20
N ALA A 67 -11.47 -1.62 4.51
CA ALA A 67 -12.41 -0.91 5.36
C ALA A 67 -12.05 0.60 5.34
N GLY A 68 -12.86 1.41 4.65
CA GLY A 68 -12.65 2.85 4.51
C GLY A 68 -11.94 3.30 3.23
N GLY A 69 -11.76 2.43 2.23
CA GLY A 69 -11.18 2.85 0.95
C GLY A 69 -10.87 1.73 -0.04
N LEU A 70 -10.22 2.11 -1.14
CA LEU A 70 -9.76 1.21 -2.18
C LEU A 70 -8.45 1.70 -2.79
N VAL A 71 -7.68 0.77 -3.36
CA VAL A 71 -6.51 1.08 -4.18
C VAL A 71 -6.68 0.37 -5.51
N MET A 72 -6.76 1.14 -6.59
CA MET A 72 -6.70 0.63 -7.97
C MET A 72 -5.30 0.83 -8.48
N GLY A 73 -4.75 -0.09 -9.25
CA GLY A 73 -3.45 0.10 -9.87
C GLY A 73 -2.90 -1.19 -10.44
N THR A 74 -1.59 -1.22 -10.61
CA THR A 74 -0.87 -2.34 -11.20
C THR A 74 -0.11 -3.13 -10.15
N LEU A 75 -0.35 -4.43 -10.09
CA LEU A 75 0.41 -5.37 -9.28
C LEU A 75 1.48 -6.05 -10.16
N PRO A 76 2.78 -5.74 -9.98
CA PRO A 76 3.85 -6.38 -10.72
C PRO A 76 4.20 -7.75 -10.11
N LEU A 77 3.90 -8.84 -10.81
CA LEU A 77 4.15 -10.21 -10.37
C LEU A 77 5.24 -10.91 -11.18
N PRO A 78 5.97 -11.89 -10.60
CA PRO A 78 6.83 -12.77 -11.38
C PRO A 78 6.07 -13.44 -12.53
N LYS A 79 6.72 -13.58 -13.69
CA LYS A 79 6.11 -14.20 -14.87
C LYS A 79 5.50 -15.58 -14.56
N GLY A 80 4.23 -15.75 -14.91
CA GLY A 80 3.48 -17.00 -14.71
C GLY A 80 2.84 -17.15 -13.31
N MET A 81 3.05 -16.20 -12.41
CA MET A 81 2.31 -16.11 -11.15
C MET A 81 0.93 -15.50 -11.40
N ARG A 82 -0.10 -16.04 -10.74
CA ARG A 82 -1.46 -15.49 -10.78
C ARG A 82 -1.67 -14.56 -9.58
N VAL A 83 -2.48 -13.52 -9.76
CA VAL A 83 -2.90 -12.63 -8.67
C VAL A 83 -3.49 -13.43 -7.51
N SER A 84 -4.34 -14.42 -7.79
CA SER A 84 -4.92 -15.30 -6.76
C SER A 84 -3.87 -16.02 -5.90
N ASP A 85 -2.79 -16.50 -6.52
CA ASP A 85 -1.79 -17.32 -5.84
C ASP A 85 -0.90 -16.46 -4.93
N GLU A 86 -0.57 -15.25 -5.39
CA GLU A 86 0.12 -14.23 -4.60
C GLU A 86 -0.72 -13.85 -3.38
N LEU A 87 -1.99 -13.52 -3.58
CA LEU A 87 -2.89 -13.10 -2.49
C LEU A 87 -3.11 -14.18 -1.42
N MET A 88 -3.15 -15.45 -1.80
CA MET A 88 -3.30 -16.56 -0.86
C MET A 88 -2.03 -16.78 0.00
N GLN A 89 -0.87 -16.37 -0.49
CA GLN A 89 0.42 -16.53 0.20
C GLN A 89 0.78 -15.28 1.01
N SER A 90 0.33 -14.11 0.57
CA SER A 90 0.69 -12.83 1.15
C SER A 90 -0.07 -12.53 2.44
N LYS A 91 0.70 -12.27 3.51
CA LYS A 91 0.20 -11.83 4.82
C LYS A 91 0.75 -10.46 5.23
N GLU A 92 1.62 -9.90 4.42
CA GLU A 92 2.40 -8.71 4.72
C GLU A 92 2.06 -7.59 3.73
N PHE A 93 2.82 -6.49 3.76
CA PHE A 93 2.68 -5.47 2.73
C PHE A 93 3.21 -5.95 1.39
N PHE A 94 2.55 -5.53 0.32
CA PHE A 94 3.05 -5.61 -1.05
C PHE A 94 2.81 -4.28 -1.79
N ALA A 95 3.51 -4.10 -2.90
CA ALA A 95 3.50 -2.88 -3.70
C ALA A 95 2.42 -2.93 -4.80
N ILE A 96 1.73 -1.81 -4.98
CA ILE A 96 0.88 -1.52 -6.14
C ILE A 96 1.43 -0.25 -6.78
N GLU A 97 1.68 -0.29 -8.08
CA GLU A 97 2.23 0.81 -8.90
C GLU A 97 1.12 1.50 -9.71
N ASP A 98 1.39 2.72 -10.20
CA ASP A 98 0.48 3.47 -11.08
C ASP A 98 -0.96 3.49 -10.53
N CYS A 99 -1.09 3.88 -9.27
CA CYS A 99 -2.28 3.64 -8.48
C CYS A 99 -3.17 4.87 -8.30
N THR A 100 -4.46 4.61 -8.10
CA THR A 100 -5.44 5.58 -7.61
C THR A 100 -5.93 5.11 -6.25
N LEU A 101 -5.68 5.92 -5.22
CA LEU A 101 -6.10 5.71 -3.85
C LEU A 101 -7.43 6.44 -3.62
N GLY A 102 -8.46 5.68 -3.25
CA GLY A 102 -9.74 6.22 -2.80
C GLY A 102 -9.91 6.02 -1.30
N ILE A 103 -10.14 7.11 -0.56
CA ILE A 103 -10.41 7.05 0.89
C ILE A 103 -11.81 7.58 1.15
N ASP A 104 -12.60 6.82 1.90
CA ASP A 104 -13.92 7.22 2.39
C ASP A 104 -13.76 8.22 3.56
N ALA A 105 -13.29 9.41 3.24
CA ALA A 105 -13.13 10.53 4.15
C ALA A 105 -14.45 11.30 4.33
N SER A 106 -14.58 12.00 5.47
CA SER A 106 -15.68 12.91 5.74
C SER A 106 -15.17 14.36 5.61
N PRO A 107 -15.92 15.30 5.01
CA PRO A 107 -17.31 15.21 4.53
C PRO A 107 -17.48 14.57 3.15
N GLU A 108 -16.41 14.48 2.36
CA GLU A 108 -16.42 13.94 1.01
C GLU A 108 -15.25 12.94 0.84
N PRO A 109 -15.46 11.86 0.07
CA PRO A 109 -14.40 10.91 -0.22
C PRO A 109 -13.28 11.59 -1.03
N THR A 110 -12.04 11.20 -0.77
CA THR A 110 -10.87 11.69 -1.51
C THR A 110 -10.39 10.64 -2.50
N MET A 111 -9.91 11.09 -3.66
CA MET A 111 -9.32 10.27 -4.71
C MET A 111 -8.00 10.91 -5.13
N GLU A 112 -6.89 10.19 -4.97
CA GLU A 112 -5.54 10.70 -5.22
C GLU A 112 -4.78 9.71 -6.10
N ALA A 113 -4.02 10.24 -7.07
CA ALA A 113 -3.15 9.44 -7.94
C ALA A 113 -1.78 9.34 -7.28
N GLU A 114 -1.23 8.14 -7.22
CA GLU A 114 0.03 7.82 -6.56
C GLU A 114 0.87 6.92 -7.46
N GLU A 115 2.19 7.13 -7.49
CA GLU A 115 3.08 6.26 -8.29
C GLU A 115 3.25 4.88 -7.65
N LEU A 116 3.19 4.82 -6.32
CA LEU A 116 3.37 3.61 -5.55
C LEU A 116 2.57 3.68 -4.27
N VAL A 117 1.90 2.58 -3.94
CA VAL A 117 1.26 2.38 -2.65
C VAL A 117 1.62 1.02 -2.11
N PHE A 118 1.93 0.93 -0.81
CA PHE A 118 2.02 -0.35 -0.12
C PHE A 118 0.71 -0.67 0.57
N VAL A 119 0.20 -1.87 0.35
CA VAL A 119 -1.04 -2.32 0.97
C VAL A 119 -0.83 -3.58 1.81
N HIS A 120 -1.50 -3.65 2.96
CA HIS A 120 -1.40 -4.79 3.87
C HIS A 120 -2.34 -5.92 3.43
N ALA A 121 -1.78 -7.04 2.98
CA ALA A 121 -2.58 -8.13 2.41
C ALA A 121 -3.64 -8.70 3.37
N ALA A 122 -3.26 -8.90 4.65
CA ALA A 122 -4.15 -9.49 5.64
C ALA A 122 -5.39 -8.67 6.01
N GLU A 123 -5.41 -7.37 5.69
CA GLU A 123 -6.50 -6.46 6.05
C GLU A 123 -7.38 -6.07 4.85
N MET A 124 -7.07 -6.61 3.66
CA MET A 124 -7.95 -6.52 2.50
C MET A 124 -9.14 -7.46 2.69
N PHE A 125 -10.34 -6.99 2.35
CA PHE A 125 -11.53 -7.86 2.33
C PHE A 125 -11.92 -8.31 0.92
N GLY A 126 -11.31 -7.74 -0.13
CA GLY A 126 -11.57 -8.13 -1.51
C GLY A 126 -10.49 -7.65 -2.46
N VAL A 127 -10.27 -8.42 -3.53
CA VAL A 127 -9.44 -8.02 -4.66
C VAL A 127 -10.16 -8.40 -5.95
N ALA A 128 -10.18 -7.49 -6.91
CA ALA A 128 -10.62 -7.74 -8.28
C ALA A 128 -9.42 -7.62 -9.23
N GLU A 129 -9.30 -8.54 -10.18
CA GLU A 129 -8.37 -8.46 -11.31
C GLU A 129 -9.14 -8.02 -12.55
N LEU A 130 -8.61 -7.06 -13.29
CA LEU A 130 -9.21 -6.53 -14.51
C LEU A 130 -8.47 -7.13 -15.72
N GLU A 131 -9.21 -7.54 -16.74
CA GLU A 131 -8.60 -7.94 -18.02
C GLU A 131 -8.14 -6.68 -18.75
N PRO A 132 -6.89 -6.65 -19.27
CA PRO A 132 -6.45 -5.56 -20.12
C PRO A 132 -7.26 -5.57 -21.43
N GLU A 133 -7.77 -4.40 -21.84
CA GLU A 133 -8.50 -4.21 -23.12
C GLU A 133 -7.67 -4.53 -24.37
#